data_AF-A0A5J4UMJ5-F1
#
_entry.id   AF-A0A5J4UMJ5-F1
#
_cell.length_a   1.000
_cell.length_b   1.000
_cell.length_c   1.000
_cell.angle_alpha   90.00
_cell.angle_beta   90.00
_cell.angle_gamma   90.00
#
_symmetry.space_group_name_H-M   'P 1'
#
loop_
_entity.id
_entity.type
_entity.pdbx_description
1 polymer ?
#
loop_
_entity_poly.entity_id
_entity_poly.type
_entity_poly.pdbx_seq_one_letter_code
_entity_poly.pdbx_strand_id
1 'polypeptide(L)'
;MLTQQIYLNSNDIDNVKMHEIKLKRYIRYNGGSSKLNSKEADIAINWSGDLHHAKQGEASGFCYINDIVLGILELLKYKPRVMYIDIDVHHGDGVEDAFYTTDRVMTVSFHKYGGFFPGTGSIKDIGAEKGKYYSINVPLRDGIDDDGFMYVFQTIISRAIESYQPTSIVLQCGADSLAQD
;
A
#
# COMPACT_ATOMS: atom_id res chain seq x y z
N MET A 1 -31.59 5.43 3.94
CA MET A 1 -30.81 4.28 4.47
C MET A 1 -29.62 4.90 5.20
N LEU A 2 -29.57 4.75 6.52
CA LEU A 2 -28.82 5.64 7.44
C LEU A 2 -27.30 5.63 7.21
N THR A 3 -26.77 6.76 6.75
CA THR A 3 -25.36 7.14 6.87
C THR A 3 -25.07 7.49 8.33
N GLN A 4 -24.26 6.68 9.03
CA GLN A 4 -23.70 7.07 10.32
C GLN A 4 -22.45 7.92 10.07
N GLN A 5 -22.66 9.24 10.03
CA GLN A 5 -21.60 10.24 10.06
C GLN A 5 -21.27 10.50 11.53
N ILE A 6 -20.16 9.94 12.01
CA ILE A 6 -19.67 10.23 13.38
C ILE A 6 -18.95 11.58 13.33
N TYR A 7 -19.58 12.60 13.91
CA TYR A 7 -18.94 13.86 14.24
C TYR A 7 -17.90 13.61 15.33
N LEU A 8 -16.62 13.92 15.07
CA LEU A 8 -15.65 14.10 16.13
C LEU A 8 -15.67 15.58 16.53
N ASN A 9 -16.03 15.83 17.78
CA ASN A 9 -15.97 17.15 18.40
C ASN A 9 -14.49 17.51 18.61
N SER A 10 -14.10 18.76 18.36
CA SER A 10 -12.70 19.22 18.36
C SER A 10 -11.99 19.12 19.72
N ASN A 11 -12.69 18.69 20.78
CA ASN A 11 -12.20 18.67 22.16
C ASN A 11 -11.71 17.29 22.64
N ASP A 12 -11.81 16.23 21.83
CA ASP A 12 -11.39 14.86 22.22
C ASP A 12 -9.96 14.48 21.77
N ILE A 13 -9.20 15.41 21.19
CA ILE A 13 -7.90 15.14 20.59
C ILE A 13 -6.76 15.02 21.64
N ASP A 14 -6.96 15.54 22.84
CA ASP A 14 -5.86 15.71 23.81
C ASP A 14 -5.54 14.46 24.64
N ASN A 15 -6.30 13.35 24.54
CA ASN A 15 -6.13 12.18 25.42
C ASN A 15 -6.18 10.80 24.74
N VAL A 16 -6.14 10.72 23.40
CA VAL A 16 -6.17 9.41 22.73
C VAL A 16 -4.79 8.74 22.83
N LYS A 17 -4.69 7.64 23.60
CA LYS A 17 -3.47 6.85 23.68
C LYS A 17 -3.08 6.35 22.29
N MET A 18 -1.80 6.45 21.93
CA MET A 18 -1.26 5.98 20.64
C MET A 18 -1.68 4.56 20.25
N HIS A 19 -1.93 3.68 21.22
CA HIS A 19 -2.43 2.33 20.99
C HIS A 19 -3.86 2.30 20.40
N GLU A 20 -4.76 3.19 20.84
CA GLU A 20 -6.14 3.25 20.35
C GLU A 20 -6.23 3.78 18.92
N ILE A 21 -5.39 4.74 18.55
CA ILE A 21 -5.29 5.23 17.16
C ILE A 21 -4.85 4.09 16.24
N LYS A 22 -3.82 3.34 16.63
CA LYS A 22 -3.32 2.18 15.88
C LYS A 22 -4.38 1.10 15.68
N LEU A 23 -5.15 0.78 16.72
CA LEU A 23 -6.21 -0.22 16.66
C LEU A 23 -7.38 0.21 15.75
N LYS A 24 -7.78 1.49 15.81
CA LYS A 24 -8.86 2.03 14.96
C LYS A 24 -8.49 1.99 13.47
N ARG A 25 -7.22 2.24 13.11
CA ARG A 25 -6.73 2.14 11.72
C ARG A 25 -6.81 0.69 11.21
N TYR A 26 -6.32 -0.26 12.00
CA TYR A 26 -6.39 -1.70 11.71
C TYR A 26 -7.83 -2.18 11.45
N ILE A 27 -8.78 -1.82 12.33
CA ILE A 27 -10.18 -2.24 12.23
C ILE A 27 -10.81 -1.72 10.93
N ARG A 28 -10.50 -0.48 10.53
CA ARG A 28 -11.05 0.13 9.31
C ARG A 28 -10.53 -0.56 8.04
N TYR A 29 -9.23 -0.85 7.97
CA TYR A 29 -8.64 -1.48 6.79
C TYR A 29 -9.16 -2.91 6.58
N ASN A 30 -9.26 -3.70 7.65
CA ASN A 30 -9.86 -5.03 7.61
C ASN A 30 -11.36 -4.97 7.29
N GLY A 31 -12.08 -3.97 7.80
CA GLY A 31 -13.49 -3.75 7.44
C GLY A 31 -13.69 -3.50 5.93
N GLY A 32 -12.78 -2.73 5.31
CA GLY A 32 -12.78 -2.53 3.86
C GLY A 32 -12.54 -3.83 3.09
N SER A 33 -11.47 -4.56 3.43
CA SER A 33 -11.12 -5.83 2.78
C SER A 33 -12.21 -6.89 2.94
N SER A 34 -12.85 -6.95 4.11
CA SER A 34 -13.98 -7.85 4.37
C SER A 34 -15.18 -7.54 3.48
N LYS A 35 -15.54 -6.25 3.32
CA LYS A 35 -16.61 -5.80 2.41
C LYS A 35 -16.34 -6.15 0.94
N LEU A 36 -15.08 -6.04 0.51
CA LEU A 36 -14.67 -6.44 -0.85
C LEU A 36 -14.78 -7.97 -1.05
N ASN A 37 -14.45 -8.76 -0.03
CA ASN A 37 -14.58 -10.21 -0.07
C ASN A 37 -16.04 -10.67 -0.05
N SER A 38 -16.90 -10.04 0.75
CA SER A 38 -18.33 -10.34 0.82
C SER A 38 -19.13 -9.77 -0.35
N LYS A 39 -18.49 -9.00 -1.25
CA LYS A 39 -19.12 -8.31 -2.38
C LYS A 39 -20.19 -7.30 -1.94
N GLU A 40 -20.04 -6.74 -0.74
CA GLU A 40 -20.86 -5.63 -0.24
C GLU A 40 -20.39 -4.27 -0.80
N ALA A 41 -19.18 -4.21 -1.34
CA ALA A 41 -18.63 -3.04 -2.00
C ALA A 41 -17.74 -3.45 -3.18
N ASP A 42 -17.70 -2.61 -4.20
CA ASP A 42 -16.74 -2.71 -5.30
C ASP A 42 -15.44 -1.94 -4.98
N ILE A 43 -15.55 -0.85 -4.21
CA ILE A 43 -14.45 0.03 -3.78
C ILE A 43 -14.60 0.32 -2.29
N ALA A 44 -13.50 0.21 -1.55
CA ALA A 44 -13.41 0.61 -0.14
C ALA A 44 -12.26 1.61 0.03
N ILE A 45 -12.50 2.70 0.75
CA ILE A 45 -11.53 3.80 0.94
C ILE A 45 -11.22 3.95 2.43
N ASN A 46 -9.94 4.03 2.78
CA ASN A 46 -9.48 4.28 4.14
C ASN A 46 -8.28 5.23 4.16
N TRP A 47 -8.53 6.54 4.11
CA TRP A 47 -7.49 7.58 4.20
C TRP A 47 -6.69 7.59 5.51
N SER A 48 -7.16 6.87 6.54
CA SER A 48 -6.44 6.79 7.82
C SER A 48 -5.41 5.66 7.88
N GLY A 49 -5.32 4.83 6.83
CA GLY A 49 -4.41 3.68 6.73
C GLY A 49 -3.07 4.02 6.10
N ASP A 50 -2.60 3.12 5.24
CA ASP A 50 -1.49 3.30 4.30
C ASP A 50 -0.09 3.38 4.93
N LEU A 51 0.11 2.71 6.08
CA LEU A 51 1.39 2.69 6.80
C LEU A 51 2.33 1.58 6.27
N HIS A 52 2.91 1.81 5.09
CA HIS A 52 3.61 0.78 4.33
C HIS A 52 5.01 0.35 4.83
N HIS A 53 5.63 1.09 5.76
CA HIS A 53 7.01 0.82 6.21
C HIS A 53 7.11 -0.18 7.37
N ALA A 54 6.01 -0.45 8.09
CA ALA A 54 6.06 -1.31 9.27
C ALA A 54 6.44 -2.76 8.90
N LYS A 55 7.31 -3.40 9.71
CA LYS A 55 7.89 -4.73 9.48
C LYS A 55 7.36 -5.78 10.47
N GLN A 56 7.68 -7.06 10.25
CA GLN A 56 7.19 -8.19 11.09
C GLN A 56 7.70 -8.16 12.55
N GLY A 57 8.69 -7.34 12.90
CA GLY A 57 9.21 -7.24 14.26
C GLY A 57 9.60 -5.84 14.72
N GLU A 58 9.37 -4.81 13.90
CA GLU A 58 9.84 -3.45 14.18
C GLU A 58 8.96 -2.38 13.51
N ALA A 59 8.96 -1.20 14.12
CA ALA A 59 8.38 0.00 13.53
C ALA A 59 9.45 0.71 12.67
N SER A 60 9.03 1.31 11.57
CA SER A 60 9.91 2.02 10.63
C SER A 60 9.15 3.14 9.94
N GLY A 61 9.79 4.26 9.59
CA GLY A 61 9.19 5.34 8.80
C GLY A 61 7.82 5.81 9.31
N PHE A 62 7.69 6.10 10.61
CA PHE A 62 6.43 6.46 11.29
C PHE A 62 5.31 5.38 11.26
N CYS A 63 5.59 4.20 10.72
CA CYS A 63 4.68 3.07 10.61
C CYS A 63 4.93 2.06 11.73
N TYR A 64 3.87 1.70 12.48
CA TYR A 64 3.96 0.76 13.60
C TYR A 64 3.19 -0.55 13.39
N ILE A 65 2.13 -0.49 12.58
CA ILE A 65 1.32 -1.64 12.17
C ILE A 65 1.17 -1.49 10.66
N ASN A 66 1.50 -2.55 9.92
CA ASN A 66 1.30 -2.58 8.49
C ASN A 66 -0.15 -3.01 8.20
N ASP A 67 -1.06 -2.04 8.19
CA ASP A 67 -2.49 -2.31 7.97
C ASP A 67 -2.76 -2.84 6.55
N ILE A 68 -1.93 -2.43 5.59
CA ILE A 68 -1.95 -2.90 4.20
C ILE A 68 -1.73 -4.41 4.13
N VAL A 69 -0.63 -4.91 4.72
CA VAL A 69 -0.32 -6.35 4.77
C VAL A 69 -1.48 -7.13 5.36
N LEU A 70 -2.08 -6.63 6.45
CA LEU A 70 -3.18 -7.30 7.13
C LEU A 70 -4.45 -7.37 6.26
N GLY A 71 -4.81 -6.30 5.54
CA GLY A 71 -5.95 -6.38 4.62
C GLY A 71 -5.66 -7.17 3.34
N ILE A 72 -4.42 -7.19 2.83
CA ILE A 72 -4.06 -8.10 1.74
C ILE A 72 -4.22 -9.56 2.21
N LEU A 73 -3.78 -9.90 3.42
CA LEU A 73 -4.02 -11.23 4.00
C LEU A 73 -5.52 -11.56 4.12
N GLU A 74 -6.35 -10.57 4.46
CA GLU A 74 -7.81 -10.72 4.46
C GLU A 74 -8.33 -11.01 3.04
N LEU A 75 -7.92 -10.23 2.03
CA LEU A 75 -8.29 -10.45 0.62
C LEU A 75 -7.85 -11.85 0.13
N LEU A 76 -6.64 -12.29 0.49
CA LEU A 76 -6.10 -13.59 0.10
C LEU A 76 -6.89 -14.79 0.63
N LYS A 77 -7.84 -14.62 1.55
CA LYS A 77 -8.78 -15.69 1.92
C LYS A 77 -9.69 -16.11 0.76
N TYR A 78 -9.99 -15.20 -0.17
CA TYR A 78 -10.91 -15.45 -1.29
C TYR A 78 -10.35 -15.06 -2.66
N LYS A 79 -9.33 -14.21 -2.70
CA LYS A 79 -8.69 -13.70 -3.93
C LYS A 79 -7.43 -14.53 -4.22
N PRO A 80 -7.32 -15.22 -5.37
CA PRO A 80 -6.13 -16.00 -5.69
C PRO A 80 -4.89 -15.11 -5.89
N ARG A 81 -5.08 -13.92 -6.48
CA ARG A 81 -4.04 -12.94 -6.81
C ARG A 81 -4.48 -11.54 -6.43
N VAL A 82 -3.65 -10.83 -5.67
CA VAL A 82 -3.86 -9.44 -5.24
C VAL A 82 -2.70 -8.59 -5.76
N MET A 83 -2.98 -7.49 -6.44
CA MET A 83 -1.96 -6.53 -6.83
C MET A 83 -1.96 -5.36 -5.85
N TYR A 84 -0.79 -5.04 -5.31
CA TYR A 84 -0.54 -3.85 -4.51
C TYR A 84 0.20 -2.83 -5.37
N ILE A 85 -0.35 -1.62 -5.46
CA ILE A 85 0.23 -0.49 -6.18
C ILE A 85 0.51 0.62 -5.15
N ASP A 86 1.69 1.19 -5.22
CA ASP A 86 2.19 2.20 -4.27
C ASP A 86 2.72 3.42 -5.02
N ILE A 87 2.12 4.59 -4.75
CA ILE A 87 2.49 5.88 -5.36
C ILE A 87 3.00 6.89 -4.32
N ASP A 88 3.29 6.43 -3.11
CA ASP A 88 4.07 7.20 -2.13
C ASP A 88 5.45 7.55 -2.68
N VAL A 89 6.05 8.66 -2.24
CA VAL A 89 7.39 9.02 -2.70
C VAL A 89 8.44 8.02 -2.19
N HIS A 90 8.16 7.31 -1.09
CA HIS A 90 9.01 6.30 -0.50
C HIS A 90 8.70 4.90 -1.04
N HIS A 91 9.73 4.05 -1.10
CA HIS A 91 9.54 2.65 -1.45
C HIS A 91 8.66 1.94 -0.40
N GLY A 92 7.61 1.25 -0.84
CA GLY A 92 6.68 0.43 -0.03
C GLY A 92 7.30 -0.85 0.54
N ASP A 93 8.46 -0.71 1.17
CA ASP A 93 9.36 -1.77 1.59
C ASP A 93 8.75 -2.76 2.58
N GLY A 94 7.90 -2.33 3.50
CA GLY A 94 7.27 -3.23 4.48
C GLY A 94 6.24 -4.16 3.84
N VAL A 95 5.52 -3.68 2.82
CA VAL A 95 4.58 -4.49 2.06
C VAL A 95 5.32 -5.43 1.12
N GLU A 96 6.37 -4.94 0.45
CA GLU A 96 7.25 -5.77 -0.39
C GLU A 96 7.88 -6.92 0.41
N ASP A 97 8.51 -6.63 1.56
CA ASP A 97 9.16 -7.65 2.40
C ASP A 97 8.16 -8.73 2.85
N ALA A 98 6.93 -8.35 3.21
CA ALA A 98 5.92 -9.27 3.69
C ALA A 98 5.47 -10.30 2.64
N PHE A 99 5.62 -9.97 1.36
CA PHE A 99 5.18 -10.80 0.24
C PHE A 99 6.31 -11.22 -0.72
N TYR A 100 7.56 -10.95 -0.36
CA TYR A 100 8.73 -11.10 -1.23
C TYR A 100 8.94 -12.52 -1.80
N THR A 101 8.39 -13.54 -1.14
CA THR A 101 8.55 -14.96 -1.51
C THR A 101 7.29 -15.62 -2.08
N THR A 102 6.20 -14.87 -2.31
CA THR A 102 4.95 -15.41 -2.86
C THR A 102 4.58 -14.83 -4.22
N ASP A 103 3.97 -15.64 -5.07
CA ASP A 103 3.35 -15.26 -6.34
C ASP A 103 1.88 -14.79 -6.18
N ARG A 104 1.30 -14.95 -4.99
CA ARG A 104 -0.11 -14.59 -4.72
C ARG A 104 -0.33 -13.09 -4.52
N VAL A 105 0.74 -12.34 -4.31
CA VAL A 105 0.72 -10.88 -4.24
C VAL A 105 1.79 -10.34 -5.17
N MET A 106 1.41 -9.39 -6.03
CA MET A 106 2.38 -8.60 -6.81
C MET A 106 2.48 -7.21 -6.20
N THR A 107 3.69 -6.76 -5.85
CA THR A 107 3.94 -5.39 -5.39
C THR A 107 4.48 -4.55 -6.54
N VAL A 108 3.94 -3.35 -6.73
CA VAL A 108 4.40 -2.38 -7.71
C VAL A 108 4.58 -1.03 -7.02
N SER A 109 5.81 -0.54 -6.91
CA SER A 109 6.11 0.71 -6.21
C SER A 109 6.86 1.68 -7.12
N PHE A 110 6.39 2.93 -7.15
CA PHE A 110 7.01 4.06 -7.83
C PHE A 110 7.54 5.01 -6.78
N HIS A 111 8.85 5.23 -6.70
CA HIS A 111 9.44 5.94 -5.57
C HIS A 111 10.76 6.60 -5.94
N LYS A 112 11.16 7.60 -5.15
CA LYS A 112 12.49 8.21 -5.25
C LYS A 112 13.56 7.21 -4.79
N TYR A 113 14.63 7.07 -5.57
CA TYR A 113 15.70 6.12 -5.28
C TYR A 113 17.11 6.73 -5.41
N GLY A 114 18.00 6.34 -4.49
CA GLY A 114 19.39 6.77 -4.44
C GLY A 114 19.66 7.81 -3.33
N GLY A 115 20.14 7.35 -2.17
CA GLY A 115 20.39 8.22 -1.02
C GLY A 115 19.11 8.74 -0.33
N PHE A 116 17.99 8.08 -0.56
CA PHE A 116 16.67 8.42 -0.02
C PHE A 116 16.12 7.26 0.82
N PHE A 117 15.31 7.57 1.84
CA PHE A 117 14.67 6.55 2.67
C PHE A 117 13.67 5.73 1.84
N PRO A 118 13.52 4.41 2.05
CA PRO A 118 14.21 3.54 3.01
C PRO A 118 15.56 2.97 2.52
N GLY A 119 15.98 3.28 1.29
CA GLY A 119 17.24 2.80 0.70
C GLY A 119 17.13 1.45 -0.04
N THR A 120 15.95 0.85 -0.08
CA THR A 120 15.57 -0.34 -0.87
C THR A 120 14.75 0.06 -2.10
N GLY A 121 14.29 -0.89 -2.91
CA GLY A 121 13.48 -0.60 -4.11
C GLY A 121 14.33 -0.39 -5.37
N SER A 122 15.49 -1.02 -5.43
CA SER A 122 16.30 -1.06 -6.64
C SER A 122 15.53 -1.74 -7.76
N ILE A 123 15.84 -1.38 -9.01
CA ILE A 123 15.35 -2.11 -10.20
C ILE A 123 15.75 -3.61 -10.19
N LYS A 124 16.74 -3.99 -9.37
CA LYS A 124 17.19 -5.38 -9.19
C LYS A 124 16.43 -6.13 -8.10
N ASP A 125 15.64 -5.43 -7.28
CA ASP A 125 14.84 -6.02 -6.21
C ASP A 125 13.56 -6.53 -6.86
N ILE A 126 13.54 -7.83 -7.17
CA ILE A 126 12.52 -8.47 -8.02
C ILE A 126 11.80 -9.61 -7.30
N GLY A 127 11.90 -9.70 -5.97
CA GLY A 127 11.38 -10.84 -5.21
C GLY A 127 12.32 -12.04 -5.20
N ALA A 128 11.95 -13.06 -4.42
CA ALA A 128 12.71 -14.29 -4.24
C ALA A 128 11.81 -15.52 -4.29
N GLU A 129 12.41 -16.71 -4.42
CA GLU A 129 11.69 -17.98 -4.43
C GLU A 129 10.51 -17.98 -5.43
N LYS A 130 9.28 -18.28 -4.97
CA LYS A 130 8.07 -18.21 -5.82
C LYS A 130 7.65 -16.78 -6.14
N GLY A 131 8.02 -15.82 -5.30
CA GLY A 131 7.79 -14.38 -5.51
C GLY A 131 8.78 -13.72 -6.46
N LYS A 132 9.76 -14.45 -7.01
CA LYS A 132 10.64 -13.90 -8.05
C LYS A 132 9.81 -13.45 -9.27
N TYR A 133 10.04 -12.20 -9.68
CA TYR A 133 9.29 -11.44 -10.68
C TYR A 133 7.89 -10.95 -10.26
N TYR A 134 7.56 -11.03 -8.97
CA TYR A 134 6.32 -10.48 -8.41
C TYR A 134 6.54 -9.21 -7.57
N SER A 135 7.76 -8.69 -7.53
CA SER A 135 8.07 -7.34 -7.04
C SER A 135 8.56 -6.49 -8.21
N ILE A 136 7.85 -5.39 -8.49
CA ILE A 136 8.15 -4.44 -9.55
C ILE A 136 8.51 -3.11 -8.91
N ASN A 137 9.78 -2.76 -8.98
CA ASN A 137 10.31 -1.51 -8.45
C ASN A 137 10.63 -0.53 -9.58
N VAL A 138 10.10 0.68 -9.46
CA VAL A 138 10.26 1.78 -10.42
C VAL A 138 11.03 2.91 -9.74
N PRO A 139 12.38 2.81 -9.67
CA PRO A 139 13.20 3.84 -9.05
C PRO A 139 13.24 5.11 -9.91
N LEU A 140 12.82 6.23 -9.32
CA LEU A 140 12.74 7.54 -9.94
C LEU A 140 13.77 8.50 -9.35
N ARG A 141 14.10 9.54 -10.13
CA ARG A 141 14.92 10.68 -9.68
C ARG A 141 14.01 11.87 -9.36
N ASP A 142 14.61 12.88 -8.75
CA ASP A 142 13.94 14.14 -8.45
C ASP A 142 13.32 14.80 -9.69
N GLY A 143 12.18 15.47 -9.48
CA GLY A 143 11.58 16.37 -10.46
C GLY A 143 10.82 15.68 -11.59
N ILE A 144 10.29 14.47 -11.37
CA ILE A 144 9.30 13.91 -12.30
C ILE A 144 8.05 14.80 -12.32
N ASP A 145 7.54 15.08 -13.51
CA ASP A 145 6.31 15.83 -13.71
C ASP A 145 5.13 14.90 -13.99
N ASP A 146 3.92 15.47 -14.07
CA ASP A 146 2.69 14.71 -14.28
C ASP A 146 2.73 13.86 -15.56
N ASP A 147 3.22 14.42 -16.67
CA ASP A 147 3.29 13.73 -17.96
C ASP A 147 4.27 12.55 -17.92
N GLY A 148 5.46 12.76 -17.34
CA GLY A 148 6.47 11.72 -17.15
C GLY A 148 5.97 10.60 -16.23
N PHE A 149 5.35 10.96 -15.10
CA PHE A 149 4.79 9.98 -14.18
C PHE A 149 3.66 9.20 -14.82
N MET A 150 2.72 9.88 -15.50
CA MET A 150 1.59 9.25 -16.16
C MET A 150 2.03 8.26 -17.24
N TYR A 151 3.02 8.63 -18.06
CA TYR A 151 3.56 7.74 -19.09
C TYR A 151 4.13 6.45 -18.48
N VAL A 152 4.95 6.56 -17.44
CA VAL A 152 5.59 5.40 -16.79
C VAL A 152 4.55 4.55 -16.05
N PHE A 153 3.67 5.19 -15.28
CA PHE A 153 2.60 4.52 -14.54
C PHE A 153 1.70 3.71 -15.46
N GLN A 154 1.13 4.34 -16.51
CA GLN A 154 0.24 3.65 -17.44
C GLN A 154 0.93 2.49 -18.15
N THR A 155 2.18 2.69 -18.60
CA THR A 155 2.94 1.66 -19.31
C THR A 155 3.18 0.43 -18.44
N ILE A 156 3.63 0.65 -17.19
CA ILE A 156 3.98 -0.43 -16.27
C ILE A 156 2.73 -1.12 -15.75
N ILE A 157 1.75 -0.37 -15.24
CA ILE A 157 0.53 -0.94 -14.66
C ILE A 157 -0.27 -1.71 -15.71
N SER A 158 -0.39 -1.22 -16.94
CA SER A 158 -1.10 -1.94 -18.00
C SER A 158 -0.47 -3.31 -18.27
N ARG A 159 0.86 -3.37 -18.35
CA ARG A 159 1.59 -4.63 -18.59
C ARG A 159 1.56 -5.56 -17.38
N ALA A 160 1.64 -5.01 -16.17
CA ALA A 160 1.53 -5.77 -14.94
C ALA A 160 0.14 -6.39 -14.81
N ILE A 161 -0.93 -5.66 -15.07
CA ILE A 161 -2.31 -6.18 -15.04
C ILE A 161 -2.50 -7.26 -16.10
N GLU A 162 -2.03 -7.03 -17.34
CA GLU A 162 -2.13 -8.00 -18.43
C GLU A 162 -1.43 -9.33 -18.09
N SER A 163 -0.23 -9.25 -17.51
CA SER A 163 0.58 -10.42 -17.18
C SER A 163 0.11 -11.13 -15.91
N TYR A 164 -0.19 -10.36 -14.86
CA TYR A 164 -0.51 -10.89 -13.53
C TYR A 164 -1.98 -11.27 -13.36
N GLN A 165 -2.88 -10.60 -14.09
CA GLN A 165 -4.34 -10.79 -14.01
C GLN A 165 -4.85 -10.80 -12.56
N PRO A 166 -4.64 -9.72 -11.78
CA PRO A 166 -5.09 -9.66 -10.39
C PRO A 166 -6.61 -9.76 -10.30
N THR A 167 -7.09 -10.33 -9.19
CA THR A 167 -8.53 -10.43 -8.87
C THR A 167 -8.99 -9.38 -7.85
N SER A 168 -8.04 -8.63 -7.30
CA SER A 168 -8.26 -7.46 -6.44
C SER A 168 -7.03 -6.55 -6.54
N ILE A 169 -7.24 -5.25 -6.45
CA ILE A 169 -6.18 -4.25 -6.39
C ILE A 169 -6.26 -3.53 -5.05
N VAL A 170 -5.11 -3.27 -4.44
CA VAL A 170 -4.92 -2.36 -3.32
C VAL A 170 -4.03 -1.23 -3.82
N LEU A 171 -4.49 0.02 -3.69
CA LEU A 171 -3.75 1.20 -4.11
C LEU A 171 -3.47 2.06 -2.88
N GLN A 172 -2.20 2.14 -2.49
CA GLN A 172 -1.70 3.10 -1.53
C GLN A 172 -1.59 4.45 -2.23
N CYS A 173 -2.07 5.52 -1.58
CA CYS A 173 -2.13 6.87 -2.17
C CYS A 173 -1.35 7.90 -1.34
N GLY A 174 -0.06 7.63 -1.09
CA GLY A 174 0.84 8.53 -0.39
C GLY A 174 0.87 9.90 -1.06
N ALA A 175 0.63 10.95 -0.27
CA ALA A 175 0.47 12.32 -0.78
C ALA A 175 1.78 13.12 -0.76
N ASP A 176 2.85 12.56 -0.20
CA ASP A 176 4.20 13.15 -0.15
C ASP A 176 4.92 13.08 -1.50
N SER A 177 4.34 12.41 -2.50
CA SER A 177 4.76 12.50 -3.90
C SER A 177 4.27 13.76 -4.60
N LEU A 178 3.40 14.56 -3.97
CA LEU A 178 2.95 15.84 -4.50
C LEU A 178 4.07 16.88 -4.47
N ALA A 179 4.04 17.81 -5.43
CA ALA A 179 4.99 18.92 -5.44
C ALA A 179 4.89 19.75 -4.15
N GLN A 180 6.05 20.13 -3.60
CA GLN A 180 6.19 20.99 -2.42
C GLN A 180 5.90 20.32 -1.06
N ASP A 181 5.89 19.00 -0.98
CA ASP A 181 6.14 18.28 0.28
C ASP A 181 7.58 18.52 0.79
#